data_AF-A0A0D0IIV7-F1
#
_entry.id   AF-A0A0D0IIV7-F1
#
_cell.length_a   1.000
_cell.length_b   1.000
_cell.length_c   1.000
_cell.angle_alpha   90.00
_cell.angle_beta   90.00
_cell.angle_gamma   90.00
#
_symmetry.space_group_name_H-M   'P 1'
#
loop_
_entity.id
_entity.type
_entity.pdbx_description
1 polymer ?
#
loop_
_entity_poly.entity_id
_entity_poly.type
_entity_poly.pdbx_seq_one_letter_code
_entity_poly.pdbx_strand_id
1 'polypeptide(L)' 'MDYTLPWRDKMAFTADHIQPRSKGGHLYGEIRAAHRSCNSSRSNRVTTITDRPQTALKW' A
#
# COMPACT_ATOMS: atom_id res chain seq x y z
N MET A 1 12.94 1.19 2.50
CA MET A 1 12.58 2.48 3.15
C MET A 1 13.85 3.07 3.71
N ASP A 2 14.10 4.35 3.46
CA ASP A 2 15.12 5.12 4.17
C ASP A 2 14.41 6.02 5.19
N TYR A 3 14.72 5.84 6.48
CA TYR A 3 14.09 6.54 7.59
C TYR A 3 14.81 7.84 7.96
N THR A 4 15.96 8.11 7.35
CA THR A 4 16.76 9.32 7.63
C THR A 4 16.31 10.53 6.82
N LEU A 5 15.49 10.31 5.78
CA LEU A 5 15.02 11.35 4.89
C LEU A 5 14.01 12.28 5.58
N PRO A 6 14.04 13.60 5.28
CA PRO A 6 13.05 14.54 5.78
C PRO A 6 11.67 14.20 5.22
N TRP A 7 10.62 14.46 5.99
CA TRP A 7 9.22 14.10 5.64
C TRP A 7 8.72 14.67 4.29
N ARG A 8 9.37 15.72 3.76
CA ARG A 8 9.04 16.30 2.46
C ARG A 8 9.64 15.54 1.28
N ASP A 9 10.63 14.67 1.52
CA ASP A 9 11.30 13.94 0.46
C ASP A 9 10.35 12.95 -0.24
N LYS A 10 10.56 12.74 -1.53
CA LYS A 10 9.78 11.81 -2.37
C LYS A 10 9.95 10.34 -1.94
N MET A 11 11.10 10.00 -1.35
CA MET A 11 11.43 8.67 -0.83
C MET A 11 11.25 8.56 0.70
N ALA A 12 10.76 9.61 1.35
CA ALA A 12 10.44 9.57 2.77
C ALA A 12 9.41 8.49 3.08
N PHE A 13 9.54 7.88 4.25
CA PHE A 13 8.58 6.92 4.78
C PHE A 13 7.20 7.56 4.97
N THR A 14 6.16 6.82 4.62
CA THR A 14 4.76 7.12 4.91
C THR A 14 4.02 5.83 5.30
N ALA A 15 3.06 5.95 6.21
CA ALA A 15 2.11 4.89 6.52
C ALA A 15 0.92 5.00 5.55
N ASP A 16 0.77 4.00 4.67
CA ASP A 16 -0.27 3.93 3.65
C ASP A 16 -1.32 2.88 4.04
N HIS A 17 -2.60 3.16 3.81
CA HIS A 17 -3.65 2.19 4.09
C HIS A 17 -3.67 1.12 2.98
N ILE A 18 -3.72 -0.17 3.36
CA ILE A 18 -3.85 -1.23 2.35
C ILE A 18 -5.21 -1.10 1.65
N GLN A 19 -6.27 -0.98 2.44
CA GLN A 19 -7.60 -0.61 1.97
C GLN A 19 -7.85 0.88 2.21
N PRO A 20 -8.02 1.72 1.18
CA PRO A 20 -8.31 3.14 1.35
C PRO A 20 -9.58 3.36 2.18
N ARG A 21 -9.55 4.34 3.09
CA ARG A 21 -10.71 4.70 3.93
C ARG A 21 -11.95 5.08 3.12
N SER A 22 -11.75 5.74 1.97
CA SER A 22 -12.81 6.10 1.02
C SER A 22 -13.48 4.89 0.35
N LYS A 23 -12.89 3.71 0.46
CA LYS A 23 -13.37 2.44 -0.10
C LYS A 23 -13.68 1.41 0.98
N GLY A 24 -13.98 1.86 2.21
CA GLY A 24 -14.37 0.99 3.32
C GLY A 24 -13.21 0.52 4.21
N GLY A 25 -12.02 1.08 4.06
CA GLY A 25 -10.90 0.83 4.98
C GLY A 25 -11.14 1.45 6.37
N HIS A 26 -10.67 0.77 7.42
CA HIS A 26 -10.78 1.24 8.81
C HIS A 26 -9.64 2.20 9.18
N LEU A 27 -9.89 3.15 10.07
CA LEU A 27 -8.87 4.13 10.51
C LEU A 27 -7.67 3.48 11.20
N TYR A 28 -7.93 2.43 11.99
CA TYR A 28 -6.93 1.60 12.66
C TYR A 28 -6.78 0.25 11.94
N GLY A 29 -7.13 0.21 10.66
CA GLY A 29 -7.02 -0.99 9.84
C GLY A 29 -5.57 -1.26 9.42
N GLU A 30 -5.40 -2.24 8.54
CA GLU A 30 -4.09 -2.62 8.05
C GLU A 30 -3.42 -1.50 7.25
N ILE A 31 -2.19 -1.22 7.64
CA ILE A 31 -1.31 -0.25 6.99
C ILE A 31 -0.06 -0.93 6.48
N ARG A 32 0.56 -0.32 5.48
CA ARG A 32 1.83 -0.72 4.91
C ARG A 32 2.80 0.45 4.87
N ALA A 33 4.09 0.14 4.97
CA ALA A 33 5.13 1.12 4.71
C ALA A 33 5.20 1.45 3.21
N ALA A 34 5.19 2.72 2.86
CA ALA A 34 5.37 3.18 1.48
C ALA A 34 6.23 4.45 1.42
N HIS A 35 6.95 4.66 0.31
CA HIS A 35 7.56 5.96 0.04
C HIS A 35 6.46 6.97 -0.27
N ARG A 36 6.69 8.24 0.05
CA ARG A 36 5.74 9.33 -0.26
C ARG A 36 5.31 9.34 -1.73
N SER A 37 6.26 9.22 -2.66
CA SER A 37 5.99 9.17 -4.10
C SER A 37 5.15 7.96 -4.51
N CYS A 38 5.45 6.78 -3.98
CA CYS A 38 4.69 5.56 -4.25
C CYS A 38 3.26 5.63 -3.68
N ASN A 39 3.11 6.18 -2.48
CA ASN A 39 1.81 6.41 -1.84
C ASN A 39 0.96 7.38 -2.68
N SER A 40 1.51 8.53 -3.07
CA SER A 40 0.84 9.49 -3.95
C SER A 40 0.47 8.88 -5.30
N SER A 41 1.33 8.05 -5.89
CA SER A 41 1.04 7.36 -7.15
C SER A 41 -0.10 6.34 -7.02
N ARG A 42 -0.13 5.56 -5.93
CA ARG A 42 -1.21 4.59 -5.68
C ARG A 42 -2.56 5.27 -5.53
N SER A 43 -2.63 6.35 -4.75
CA SER A 43 -3.88 7.06 -4.45
C SER A 43 -4.94 6.10 -3.86
N ASN A 44 -6.23 6.32 -4.12
CA ASN A 44 -7.34 5.51 -3.59
C ASN A 44 -7.53 4.15 -4.31
N ARG A 45 -6.47 3.54 -4.83
CA ARG A 45 -6.53 2.24 -5.49
C ARG A 45 -6.41 1.10 -4.48
N VAL A 46 -7.36 0.17 -4.54
CA VAL A 46 -7.30 -1.12 -3.85
C VAL A 46 -6.41 -2.04 -4.66
N THR A 47 -5.40 -2.67 -4.05
CA THR A 47 -4.69 -3.79 -4.68
C THR A 47 -5.54 -5.03 -4.50
N THR A 48 -6.50 -5.24 -5.39
CA THR A 48 -7.15 -6.55 -5.50
C THR A 48 -6.17 -7.46 -6.21
N ILE A 49 -5.51 -8.36 -5.48
CA ILE A 49 -4.82 -9.49 -6.11
C ILE A 49 -5.93 -10.45 -6.54
N THR A 50 -6.45 -10.25 -7.74
CA THR A 50 -7.52 -11.07 -8.31
C THR A 50 -6.99 -12.38 -8.90
N ASP A 51 -5.68 -12.43 -9.20
CA ASP A 51 -5.10 -13.65 -9.76
C ASP A 51 -4.97 -14.74 -8.70
N ARG A 52 -5.76 -15.80 -8.91
CA ARG A 52 -5.52 -17.07 -8.23
C ARG A 52 -4.13 -17.52 -8.62
N PRO A 53 -3.24 -17.88 -7.68
CA PRO A 53 -1.97 -18.47 -8.06
C PRO A 53 -2.27 -19.71 -8.92
N GLN A 54 -1.73 -19.75 -10.13
CA GLN A 54 -1.81 -20.93 -10.98
C GLN A 54 -1.00 -22.04 -10.29
N THR A 55 -1.67 -22.88 -9.50
CA THR A 55 -1.04 -24.06 -8.91
C THR A 55 -0.93 -25.13 -9.99
N ALA A 56 0.27 -25.69 -10.15
CA ALA A 56 0.52 -26.81 -11.07
C ALA A 56 -0.20 -28.10 -10.64
N LEU A 57 -0.64 -28.18 -9.38
CA LEU A 57 -1.41 -29.28 -8.83
C LEU A 57 -2.91 -29.08 -9.13
N LYS A 58 -3.47 -30.02 -9.88
CA LYS A 58 -4.91 -30.27 -9.98
C LYS A 58 -5.26 -31.32 -8.91
N TRP A 59 -6.12 -30.97 -7.96
CA TRP A 59 -6.77 -31.93 -7.08
C TRP A 59 -8.05 -32.42 -7.74
#